data_AF-T0ZGA6-F1
#
_entry.id   AF-T0ZGA6-F1
#
_cell.length_a   1.000
_cell.length_b   1.000
_cell.length_c   1.000
_cell.angle_alpha   90.00
_cell.angle_beta   90.00
_cell.angle_gamma   90.00
#
_symmetry.space_group_name_H-M   'P 1'
#
loop_
_entity.id
_entity.type
_entity.pdbx_description
1 polymer ?
#
loop_
_entity_poly.entity_id
_entity_poly.type
_entity_poly.pdbx_seq_one_letter_code
_entity_poly.pdbx_strand_id
1 'polypeptide(L)'
;MEPHARFGVVGGVADLEKLLEGAAALKRGERTHVSELAEFTSWREVEEASEEEYGRHLTPLVKMVEQHGLPKLFGVVAMVRGNERDEESCKTLFSTAHKSKGREFESVMLTDDFTIRTAEADAGENGGWNVEEGNLLYVAVTRAKLSLDPYACYAATDAITTARALRTANTATATPARAPIAEL
;
A
#
# COMPACT_ATOMS: atom_id res chain seq x y z
N MET A 1 26.92 -12.79 11.04
CA MET A 1 26.39 -11.42 11.04
C MET A 1 26.09 -11.12 9.58
N GLU A 2 24.83 -11.24 9.17
CA GLU A 2 24.45 -11.08 7.76
C GLU A 2 24.87 -9.70 7.26
N PRO A 3 25.49 -9.59 6.07
CA PRO A 3 25.81 -8.30 5.47
C PRO A 3 24.54 -7.48 5.34
N HIS A 4 24.64 -6.16 5.51
CA HIS A 4 23.52 -5.21 5.55
C HIS A 4 22.42 -5.59 4.54
N ALA A 5 21.26 -5.99 5.05
CA ALA A 5 20.13 -6.38 4.22
C ALA A 5 19.82 -5.26 3.20
N ARG A 6 19.87 -5.60 1.91
CA ARG A 6 19.62 -4.66 0.82
C ARG A 6 18.11 -4.54 0.60
N PHE A 7 17.59 -3.33 0.76
CA PHE A 7 16.17 -3.01 0.57
C PHE A 7 15.99 -2.16 -0.69
N GLY A 8 14.96 -2.45 -1.49
CA GLY A 8 14.63 -1.66 -2.67
C GLY A 8 13.20 -1.14 -2.65
N VAL A 9 12.93 -0.09 -3.42
CA VAL A 9 11.59 0.47 -3.61
C VAL A 9 11.29 0.46 -5.10
N VAL A 10 10.23 -0.22 -5.52
CA VAL A 10 9.86 -0.32 -6.95
C VAL A 10 9.51 1.07 -7.48
N GLY A 11 10.24 1.49 -8.53
CA GLY A 11 10.13 2.85 -9.09
C GLY A 11 11.05 3.87 -8.43
N GLY A 12 11.85 3.48 -7.44
CA GLY A 12 12.84 4.32 -6.77
C GLY A 12 12.24 5.26 -5.73
N VAL A 13 13.10 6.14 -5.19
CA VAL A 13 12.77 7.06 -4.08
C VAL A 13 12.97 8.53 -4.44
N ALA A 14 13.13 8.84 -5.73
CA ALA A 14 13.48 10.19 -6.19
C ALA A 14 12.43 11.26 -5.82
N ASP A 15 11.14 10.92 -5.89
CA ASP A 15 10.07 11.86 -5.55
C ASP A 15 10.02 12.15 -4.04
N LEU A 16 10.18 11.11 -3.20
CA LEU A 16 10.32 11.27 -1.75
C LEU A 16 11.54 12.11 -1.40
N GLU A 17 12.67 11.86 -2.05
CA GLU A 17 13.89 12.64 -1.84
C GLU A 17 13.66 14.13 -2.11
N LYS A 18 13.06 14.48 -3.25
CA LYS A 18 12.72 15.87 -3.58
C LYS A 18 11.79 16.49 -2.55
N LEU A 19 10.77 15.75 -2.08
CA LEU A 19 9.88 16.21 -1.02
C LEU A 19 10.64 16.51 0.28
N LEU A 20 11.59 15.64 0.67
CA LEU A 20 12.43 15.86 1.85
C LEU A 20 13.38 17.05 1.67
N GLU A 21 13.92 17.27 0.48
CA GLU A 21 14.74 18.45 0.15
C GLU A 21 13.91 19.74 0.26
N GLY A 22 12.68 19.74 -0.26
CA GLY A 22 11.74 20.85 -0.12
C GLY A 22 11.38 21.14 1.33
N ALA A 23 11.12 20.10 2.12
CA ALA A 23 10.89 20.21 3.56
C ALA A 23 12.11 20.81 4.29
N ALA A 24 13.32 20.37 3.91
CA ALA A 24 14.56 20.88 4.48
C ALA A 24 14.79 22.37 4.15
N ALA A 25 14.51 22.78 2.91
CA ALA A 25 14.58 24.19 2.50
C ALA A 25 13.61 25.06 3.31
N LEU A 26 12.35 24.64 3.41
CA LEU A 26 11.33 25.36 4.19
C LEU A 26 11.66 25.44 5.69
N LYS A 27 12.30 24.41 6.27
CA LYS A 27 12.80 24.47 7.65
C LYS A 27 13.97 25.44 7.84
N ARG A 28 14.72 25.76 6.78
CA ARG A 28 15.76 26.81 6.80
C ARG A 28 15.22 28.20 6.45
N GLY A 29 13.92 28.33 6.19
CA GLY A 29 13.32 29.58 5.70
C GLY A 29 13.64 29.89 4.23
N GLU A 30 14.06 28.88 3.47
CA GLU A 30 14.34 28.98 2.04
C GLU A 30 13.10 28.58 1.23
N ARG A 31 12.93 29.21 0.05
CA ARG A 31 11.88 28.83 -0.91
C ARG A 31 12.23 27.49 -1.58
N THR A 32 11.20 26.70 -1.92
CA THR A 32 11.34 25.45 -2.68
C THR A 32 10.58 25.51 -4.00
N HIS A 33 11.04 24.74 -4.99
CA HIS A 33 10.39 24.56 -6.29
C HIS A 33 9.61 23.23 -6.39
N VAL A 34 9.60 22.43 -5.32
CA VAL A 34 8.83 21.19 -5.25
C VAL A 34 7.35 21.53 -5.28
N SER A 35 6.62 21.03 -6.28
CA SER A 35 5.23 21.44 -6.60
C SER A 35 4.31 21.45 -5.39
N GLU A 36 4.35 20.39 -4.59
CA GLU A 36 3.53 20.14 -3.41
C GLU A 36 3.84 21.10 -2.25
N LEU A 37 4.98 21.77 -2.30
CA LEU A 37 5.48 22.64 -1.24
C LEU A 37 5.76 24.07 -1.70
N ALA A 38 5.63 24.36 -2.99
CA ALA A 38 6.07 25.62 -3.61
C ALA A 38 5.25 26.84 -3.19
N GLU A 39 4.02 26.62 -2.72
CA GLU A 39 3.15 27.67 -2.21
C GLU A 39 3.57 28.19 -0.83
N PHE A 40 4.28 27.38 -0.04
CA PHE A 40 4.68 27.72 1.33
C PHE A 40 6.00 28.49 1.37
N THR A 41 6.17 29.31 2.41
CA THR A 41 7.38 30.08 2.68
C THR A 41 8.12 29.62 3.93
N SER A 42 7.47 28.83 4.79
CA SER A 42 8.08 28.23 5.97
C SER A 42 7.52 26.84 6.25
N TRP A 43 8.28 26.02 6.97
CA TRP A 43 7.81 24.69 7.36
C TRP A 43 6.58 24.73 8.28
N ARG A 44 6.45 25.78 9.09
CA ARG A 44 5.29 25.98 9.97
C ARG A 44 3.99 26.13 9.17
N GLU A 45 4.03 26.82 8.03
CA GLU A 45 2.86 26.92 7.14
C GLU A 45 2.47 25.55 6.57
N VAL A 46 3.44 24.67 6.30
CA VAL A 46 3.16 23.29 5.88
C VAL A 46 2.48 22.50 6.99
N GLU A 47 2.95 22.64 8.23
CA GLU A 47 2.35 22.01 9.41
C GLU A 47 0.90 22.47 9.60
N GLU A 48 0.68 23.79 9.60
CA GLU A 48 -0.66 24.41 9.72
C GLU A 48 -1.58 23.96 8.56
N ALA A 49 -1.11 23.99 7.31
CA ALA A 49 -1.89 23.54 6.16
C ALA A 49 -2.24 22.04 6.23
N SER A 50 -1.38 21.20 6.82
CA SER A 50 -1.62 19.75 6.92
C SER A 50 -2.79 19.38 7.84
N GLU A 51 -3.25 20.31 8.67
CA GLU A 51 -4.44 20.17 9.54
C GLU A 51 -5.73 20.54 8.81
N GLU A 52 -5.62 21.30 7.72
CA GLU A 52 -6.75 21.77 6.91
C GLU A 52 -7.12 20.78 5.80
N GLU A 53 -8.35 20.87 5.28
CA GLU A 53 -8.86 19.94 4.27
C GLU A 53 -8.01 19.94 2.98
N TYR A 54 -7.61 21.12 2.51
CA TYR A 54 -6.82 21.26 1.28
C TYR A 54 -5.39 20.70 1.42
N GLY A 55 -4.78 20.81 2.60
CA GLY A 55 -3.41 20.37 2.86
C GLY A 55 -3.30 18.97 3.49
N ARG A 56 -4.42 18.27 3.73
CA ARG A 56 -4.43 16.92 4.35
C ARG A 56 -3.56 15.89 3.62
N HIS A 57 -3.30 16.08 2.33
CA HIS A 57 -2.40 15.21 1.57
C HIS A 57 -0.92 15.31 2.04
N LEU A 58 -0.55 16.39 2.75
CA LEU A 58 0.79 16.62 3.32
C LEU A 58 0.97 15.99 4.71
N THR A 59 -0.13 15.58 5.37
CA THR A 59 -0.09 14.99 6.72
C THR A 59 0.92 13.83 6.85
N PRO A 60 1.04 12.88 5.89
CA PRO A 60 2.02 11.80 6.00
C PRO A 60 3.47 12.32 6.00
N LEU A 61 3.78 13.34 5.19
CA LEU A 61 5.11 13.96 5.13
C LEU A 61 5.42 14.66 6.46
N VAL A 62 4.49 15.45 6.98
CA VAL A 62 4.65 16.17 8.26
C VAL A 62 4.89 15.18 9.40
N LYS A 63 4.04 14.15 9.54
CA LYS A 63 4.20 13.11 10.56
C LYS A 63 5.53 12.38 10.43
N MET A 64 5.97 12.05 9.21
CA MET A 64 7.24 11.38 8.99
C MET A 64 8.42 12.24 9.43
N VAL A 65 8.41 13.53 9.06
CA VAL A 65 9.46 14.49 9.44
C VAL A 65 9.47 14.73 10.94
N GLU A 66 8.31 14.83 11.58
CA GLU A 66 8.18 14.99 13.04
C GLU A 66 8.69 13.75 13.79
N GLN A 67 8.26 12.56 13.39
CA GLN A 67 8.58 11.31 14.09
C GLN A 67 10.03 10.86 13.93
N HIS A 68 10.66 11.17 12.80
CA HIS A 68 11.96 10.59 12.46
C HIS A 68 13.06 11.62 12.25
N GLY A 69 12.70 12.87 11.93
CA GLY A 69 13.65 13.92 11.57
C GLY A 69 14.26 13.74 10.18
N LEU A 70 14.49 14.86 9.50
CA LEU A 70 15.08 14.87 8.15
C LEU A 70 16.41 14.10 8.04
N PRO A 71 17.38 14.20 8.98
CA PRO A 71 18.66 13.50 8.84
C PRO A 71 18.50 11.97 8.74
N LYS A 72 17.60 11.38 9.54
CA LYS A 72 17.33 9.94 9.51
C LYS A 72 16.64 9.53 8.21
N LEU A 73 15.68 10.34 7.75
CA LEU A 73 14.95 10.08 6.51
C LEU A 73 15.88 10.12 5.29
N PHE A 74 16.75 11.14 5.20
CA PHE A 74 17.78 11.18 4.16
C PHE A 74 18.73 9.98 4.22
N GLY A 75 19.10 9.54 5.43
CA GLY A 75 19.90 8.32 5.62
C GLY A 75 19.22 7.08 5.03
N VAL A 76 17.93 6.88 5.32
CA VAL A 76 17.15 5.75 4.77
C VAL A 76 17.03 5.86 3.25
N VAL A 77 16.69 7.04 2.72
CA VAL A 77 16.62 7.28 1.26
C VAL A 77 17.95 6.97 0.59
N ALA A 78 19.07 7.40 1.16
CA ALA A 78 20.40 7.11 0.63
C ALA A 78 20.73 5.61 0.62
N MET A 79 20.28 4.84 1.63
CA MET A 79 20.49 3.40 1.69
C MET A 79 19.73 2.62 0.60
N VAL A 80 18.56 3.09 0.20
CA VAL A 80 17.69 2.38 -0.75
C VAL A 80 17.77 2.91 -2.19
N ARG A 81 18.33 4.11 -2.38
CA ARG A 81 18.43 4.76 -3.69
C ARG A 81 19.18 3.89 -4.70
N GLY A 82 18.58 3.69 -5.87
CA GLY A 82 19.21 2.98 -6.97
C GLY A 82 19.13 1.46 -6.86
N ASN A 83 18.64 0.93 -5.73
CA ASN A 83 18.47 -0.52 -5.56
C ASN A 83 17.37 -1.07 -6.47
N GLU A 84 16.45 -0.23 -6.96
CA GLU A 84 15.44 -0.60 -7.96
C GLU A 84 16.03 -0.99 -9.33
N ARG A 85 17.32 -0.72 -9.57
CA ARG A 85 18.01 -1.10 -10.82
C ARG A 85 18.52 -2.54 -10.79
N ASP A 86 18.50 -3.16 -9.61
CA ASP A 86 19.03 -4.49 -9.34
C ASP A 86 18.12 -5.16 -8.30
N GLU A 87 16.85 -5.32 -8.68
CA GLU A 87 15.79 -5.84 -7.81
C GLU A 87 16.09 -7.24 -7.27
N GLU A 88 16.75 -8.09 -8.06
CA GLU A 88 17.10 -9.48 -7.69
C GLU A 88 18.08 -9.55 -6.52
N SER A 89 18.94 -8.54 -6.37
CA SER A 89 19.88 -8.46 -5.25
C SER A 89 19.24 -7.96 -3.94
N CYS A 90 18.01 -7.45 -4.00
CA CYS A 90 17.32 -6.93 -2.84
C CYS A 90 16.72 -8.06 -2.03
N LYS A 91 17.00 -8.08 -0.73
CA LYS A 91 16.36 -9.01 0.20
C LYS A 91 14.84 -8.77 0.27
N THR A 92 14.43 -7.51 0.15
CA THR A 92 13.02 -7.12 0.18
C THR A 92 12.79 -5.90 -0.70
N LEU A 93 11.71 -5.95 -1.47
CA LEU A 93 11.24 -4.86 -2.32
C LEU A 93 9.93 -4.33 -1.76
N PHE A 94 9.88 -3.02 -1.54
CA PHE A 94 8.66 -2.30 -1.21
C PHE A 94 8.04 -1.77 -2.50
N SER A 95 6.74 -1.95 -2.67
CA SER A 95 6.01 -1.45 -3.84
C SER A 95 4.62 -1.04 -3.42
N THR A 96 4.08 -0.03 -4.07
CA THR A 96 2.62 0.15 -4.08
C THR A 96 1.99 -0.89 -5.00
N ALA A 97 0.73 -1.22 -4.76
CA ALA A 97 -0.02 -2.11 -5.65
C ALA A 97 0.01 -1.63 -7.12
N HIS A 98 -0.11 -0.31 -7.33
CA HIS A 98 -0.01 0.31 -8.66
C HIS A 98 1.34 0.04 -9.35
N LYS A 99 2.46 0.24 -8.65
CA LYS A 99 3.81 0.04 -9.21
C LYS A 99 4.16 -1.43 -9.41
N SER A 100 3.41 -2.34 -8.79
CA SER A 100 3.59 -3.78 -8.94
C SER A 100 2.92 -4.36 -10.20
N LYS A 101 2.05 -3.60 -10.88
CA LYS A 101 1.28 -4.09 -12.04
C LYS A 101 2.22 -4.61 -13.14
N GLY A 102 1.96 -5.84 -13.60
CA GLY A 102 2.76 -6.50 -14.63
C GLY A 102 4.05 -7.14 -14.13
N ARG A 103 4.33 -7.07 -12.83
CA ARG A 103 5.44 -7.78 -12.15
C ARG A 103 4.91 -9.00 -11.42
N GLU A 104 5.81 -9.90 -11.05
CA GLU A 104 5.52 -11.08 -10.25
C GLU A 104 6.69 -11.35 -9.31
N PHE A 105 6.40 -11.87 -8.12
CA PHE A 105 7.37 -12.14 -7.06
C PHE A 105 7.13 -13.54 -6.50
N GLU A 106 8.19 -14.23 -6.08
CA GLU A 106 8.07 -15.57 -5.47
C GLU A 106 7.16 -15.53 -4.23
N SER A 107 7.34 -14.52 -3.38
CA SER A 107 6.52 -14.27 -2.20
C SER A 107 6.07 -12.81 -2.11
N VAL A 108 4.82 -12.58 -1.71
CA VAL A 108 4.27 -11.23 -1.45
C VAL A 108 3.70 -11.17 -0.04
N MET A 109 4.04 -10.10 0.69
CA MET A 109 3.38 -9.73 1.93
C MET A 109 2.57 -8.45 1.69
N LEU A 110 1.30 -8.47 2.08
CA LEU A 110 0.42 -7.31 1.97
C LEU A 110 0.40 -6.52 3.27
N THR A 111 0.39 -5.19 3.14
CA THR A 111 0.22 -4.24 4.25
C THR A 111 -1.21 -3.74 4.34
N ASP A 112 -1.54 -3.05 5.44
CA ASP A 112 -2.89 -2.52 5.68
C ASP A 112 -3.09 -1.14 5.03
N ASP A 113 -3.01 -1.08 3.70
CA ASP A 113 -3.14 0.15 2.91
C ASP A 113 -4.37 0.17 1.99
N PHE A 114 -5.24 -0.84 2.07
CA PHE A 114 -6.44 -0.97 1.23
C PHE A 114 -7.70 -0.59 2.01
N THR A 115 -8.48 0.36 1.49
CA THR A 115 -9.73 0.83 2.13
C THR A 115 -10.94 0.30 1.38
N ILE A 116 -11.27 -0.98 1.61
CA ILE A 116 -12.27 -1.69 0.80
C ILE A 116 -13.73 -1.38 1.12
N ARG A 117 -14.04 -0.77 2.28
CA ARG A 117 -15.42 -0.46 2.67
C ARG A 117 -15.72 1.02 2.48
N THR A 118 -16.79 1.31 1.73
CA THR A 118 -17.30 2.67 1.61
C THR A 118 -17.90 3.13 2.95
N ALA A 119 -17.75 4.43 3.25
CA ALA A 119 -18.37 5.03 4.44
C ALA A 119 -19.88 5.26 4.27
N GLU A 120 -20.39 5.14 3.04
CA GLU A 120 -21.81 5.27 2.76
C GLU A 120 -22.60 4.07 3.30
N ALA A 121 -23.58 4.35 4.14
CA ALA A 121 -24.49 3.39 4.77
C ALA A 121 -25.38 2.62 3.77
N ASP A 122 -25.36 2.97 2.50
CA ASP A 122 -26.03 2.23 1.43
C ASP A 122 -25.04 1.23 0.82
N ALA A 123 -24.92 0.09 1.50
CA ALA A 123 -24.37 -1.13 0.91
C ALA A 123 -25.25 -1.50 -0.30
N GLY A 124 -24.95 -0.95 -1.48
CA GLY A 124 -25.56 -1.34 -2.75
C GLY A 124 -25.32 -2.84 -3.05
N GLU A 125 -25.54 -3.26 -4.30
CA GLU A 125 -25.44 -4.68 -4.70
C GLU A 125 -24.10 -5.37 -4.36
N ASN A 126 -23.04 -4.59 -4.13
CA ASN A 126 -21.70 -5.07 -3.76
C ASN A 126 -21.43 -5.14 -2.23
N GLY A 127 -22.44 -4.92 -1.37
CA GLY A 127 -22.27 -5.05 0.08
C GLY A 127 -21.32 -4.02 0.70
N GLY A 128 -21.17 -2.83 0.09
CA GLY A 128 -20.27 -1.77 0.56
C GLY A 128 -18.82 -1.88 0.09
N TRP A 129 -18.52 -2.79 -0.85
CA TRP A 129 -17.18 -2.90 -1.45
C TRP A 129 -16.92 -1.80 -2.49
N ASN A 130 -15.80 -1.09 -2.31
CA ASN A 130 -15.24 -0.23 -3.34
C ASN A 130 -14.59 -1.09 -4.43
N VAL A 131 -15.08 -0.96 -5.67
CA VAL A 131 -14.66 -1.82 -6.80
C VAL A 131 -13.23 -1.52 -7.23
N GLU A 132 -12.83 -0.26 -7.24
CA GLU A 132 -11.49 0.19 -7.59
C GLU A 132 -10.45 -0.35 -6.60
N GLU A 133 -10.72 -0.24 -5.30
CA GLU A 133 -9.88 -0.80 -4.24
C GLU A 133 -9.84 -2.34 -4.31
N GLY A 134 -10.97 -2.99 -4.58
CA GLY A 134 -11.03 -4.43 -4.81
C GLY A 134 -10.17 -4.88 -6.00
N ASN A 135 -10.19 -4.14 -7.10
CA ASN A 135 -9.35 -4.40 -8.27
C ASN A 135 -7.86 -4.20 -7.94
N LEU A 136 -7.53 -3.18 -7.14
CA LEU A 136 -6.16 -2.93 -6.72
C LEU A 136 -5.63 -4.03 -5.80
N LEU A 137 -6.46 -4.49 -4.85
CA LEU A 137 -6.15 -5.63 -4.00
C LEU A 137 -5.96 -6.90 -4.83
N TYR A 138 -6.82 -7.14 -5.82
CA TYR A 138 -6.66 -8.25 -6.76
C TYR A 138 -5.32 -8.18 -7.50
N VAL A 139 -4.91 -7.00 -7.99
CA VAL A 139 -3.60 -6.82 -8.59
C VAL A 139 -2.50 -7.21 -7.61
N ALA A 140 -2.52 -6.70 -6.38
CA ALA A 140 -1.50 -6.97 -5.37
C ALA A 140 -1.41 -8.47 -5.00
N VAL A 141 -2.55 -9.11 -4.74
CA VAL A 141 -2.67 -10.54 -4.43
C VAL A 141 -2.09 -11.41 -5.56
N THR A 142 -2.42 -11.08 -6.81
CA THR A 142 -1.98 -11.85 -7.99
C THR A 142 -0.52 -11.63 -8.38
N ARG A 143 0.23 -10.78 -7.66
CA ARG A 143 1.69 -10.68 -7.89
C ARG A 143 2.45 -11.84 -7.28
N ALA A 144 1.86 -12.59 -6.35
CA ALA A 144 2.50 -13.73 -5.70
C ALA A 144 2.51 -14.99 -6.58
N LYS A 145 3.68 -15.57 -6.81
CA LYS A 145 3.84 -16.83 -7.58
C LYS A 145 3.74 -18.07 -6.71
N LEU A 146 4.38 -18.07 -5.53
CA LEU A 146 4.45 -19.23 -4.64
C LEU A 146 3.69 -19.02 -3.34
N SER A 147 3.86 -17.87 -2.69
CA SER A 147 3.25 -17.62 -1.38
C SER A 147 2.77 -16.18 -1.19
N LEU A 148 1.59 -16.05 -0.60
CA LEU A 148 1.00 -14.79 -0.18
C LEU A 148 0.88 -14.78 1.35
N ASP A 149 1.37 -13.72 1.98
CA ASP A 149 1.09 -13.37 3.38
C ASP A 149 0.08 -12.21 3.41
N PRO A 150 -1.20 -12.48 3.72
CA PRO A 150 -2.24 -11.46 3.78
C PRO A 150 -2.48 -10.91 5.21
N TYR A 151 -1.82 -11.44 6.24
CA TYR A 151 -2.30 -11.28 7.63
C TYR A 151 -2.19 -9.86 8.18
N ALA A 152 -1.26 -9.07 7.65
CA ALA A 152 -1.14 -7.66 7.98
C ALA A 152 -2.08 -6.76 7.17
N CYS A 153 -2.96 -7.33 6.32
CA CYS A 153 -3.90 -6.60 5.47
C CYS A 153 -5.33 -7.02 5.80
N TYR A 154 -6.08 -6.16 6.50
CA TYR A 154 -7.45 -6.48 6.91
C TYR A 154 -8.31 -6.80 5.69
N ALA A 155 -8.22 -5.98 4.64
CA ALA A 155 -8.95 -6.16 3.39
C ALA A 155 -8.73 -7.54 2.75
N ALA A 156 -7.48 -8.01 2.71
CA ALA A 156 -7.15 -9.34 2.18
C ALA A 156 -7.74 -10.45 3.05
N THR A 157 -7.63 -10.33 4.39
CA THR A 157 -8.18 -11.34 5.30
C THR A 157 -9.72 -11.40 5.25
N ASP A 158 -10.41 -10.26 5.15
CA ASP A 158 -11.86 -10.16 4.99
C ASP A 158 -12.30 -10.80 3.66
N ALA A 159 -11.61 -10.48 2.55
CA ALA A 159 -11.85 -11.06 1.23
C ALA A 159 -11.72 -12.60 1.24
N ILE A 160 -10.62 -13.11 1.78
CA ILE A 160 -10.33 -14.56 1.82
C ILE A 160 -11.36 -15.29 2.70
N THR A 161 -11.72 -14.70 3.85
CA THR A 161 -12.71 -15.29 4.76
C THR A 161 -14.09 -15.33 4.12
N THR A 162 -14.50 -14.23 3.50
CA THR A 162 -15.78 -14.13 2.77
C THR A 162 -15.84 -15.13 1.61
N ALA A 163 -14.79 -15.22 0.80
CA ALA A 163 -14.72 -16.17 -0.31
C ALA A 163 -14.80 -17.64 0.16
N ARG A 164 -14.16 -17.97 1.30
CA ARG A 164 -14.26 -19.31 1.91
C ARG A 164 -15.68 -19.63 2.39
N ALA A 165 -16.36 -18.66 3.02
CA ALA A 165 -17.72 -18.84 3.48
C ALA A 165 -18.69 -19.08 2.30
N LEU A 166 -18.58 -18.26 1.24
CA LEU A 166 -19.37 -18.40 0.02
C LEU A 166 -19.13 -19.76 -0.67
N ARG A 167 -17.86 -20.20 -0.76
CA ARG A 167 -17.53 -21.51 -1.31
C ARG A 167 -18.18 -22.64 -0.51
N THR A 168 -18.14 -22.56 0.82
CA THR A 168 -18.71 -23.58 1.71
C THR A 168 -20.22 -23.66 1.56
N ALA A 169 -20.91 -22.52 1.52
CA ALA A 169 -22.36 -22.42 1.30
C ALA A 169 -22.78 -23.02 -0.05
N ASN A 170 -22.04 -22.73 -1.13
CA ASN A 170 -22.32 -23.27 -2.46
C ASN A 170 -22.10 -24.80 -2.55
N THR A 171 -21.14 -25.37 -1.80
CA THR A 171 -21.00 -26.83 -1.71
C THR A 171 -22.12 -27.50 -0.89
N ALA A 172 -22.66 -26.83 0.13
CA ALA A 172 -23.73 -27.39 0.95
C ALA A 172 -25.07 -27.49 0.20
N THR A 173 -25.35 -26.54 -0.69
CA THR A 173 -26.55 -26.53 -1.53
C THR A 173 -26.48 -27.47 -2.74
N ALA A 174 -25.30 -28.00 -3.08
CA ALA A 174 -25.06 -28.85 -4.25
C ALA A 174 -25.16 -30.38 -4.00
N THR A 175 -25.71 -30.84 -2.87
CA THR A 175 -25.91 -32.28 -2.61
C THR A 175 -26.95 -32.85 -3.60
N PRO A 176 -26.63 -33.84 -4.45
CA PRO A 176 -27.62 -34.39 -5.37
C PRO A 176 -28.61 -35.26 -4.59
N ALA A 177 -29.90 -35.05 -4.82
CA ALA A 177 -30.95 -35.94 -4.32
C ALA A 177 -30.70 -37.36 -4.85
N ARG A 178 -30.36 -38.30 -3.96
CA ARG A 178 -30.32 -39.73 -4.27
C ARG A 178 -31.74 -40.15 -4.70
N ALA A 179 -31.93 -40.44 -5.98
CA ALA A 179 -33.16 -41.08 -6.44
C ALA A 179 -33.30 -42.45 -5.75
N PRO A 180 -34.49 -42.81 -5.24
CA PRO A 180 -34.69 -44.12 -4.62
C PRO A 180 -34.54 -45.20 -5.70
N ILE A 181 -33.73 -46.23 -5.40
CA ILE A 181 -33.64 -47.43 -6.21
C ILE A 181 -34.97 -48.17 -6.06
N ALA A 182 -35.74 -48.27 -7.14
CA ALA A 182 -36.91 -49.14 -7.19
C ALA A 182 -36.41 -50.60 -7.21
N GLU A 183 -36.72 -51.36 -6.15
CA GLU A 183 -36.58 -52.81 -6.15
C GLU A 183 -37.59 -53.44 -7.12
N LEU A 184 -37.14 -54.46 -7.84
CA LEU A 184 -37.86 -55.25 -8.85
C LEU A 184 -38.94 -56.13 -8.25
#